data_AF-B8C5Y0-F1
#
_entry.id   AF-B8C5Y0-F1
#
_cell.length_a   1.000
_cell.length_b   1.000
_cell.length_c   1.000
_cell.angle_alpha   90.00
_cell.angle_beta   90.00
_cell.angle_gamma   90.00
#
_symmetry.space_group_name_H-M   'P 1'
#
loop_
_entity.id
_entity.type
_entity.pdbx_description
1 polymer ?
#
loop_
_entity_poly.entity_id
_entity_poly.type
_entity_poly.pdbx_seq_one_letter_code
_entity_poly.pdbx_strand_id
1 'polypeptide(L)'
;PSLVVFDLDNTLWTPELYQLRSIAQKNQFPVAHQDVKLFPPVRDIIYQIKSDDRFANTKFAVASRTKSVDWAHDLLDQFELRDFFHYAEIFPGDKKSHFNNLKSVSGVDFHEMLFFDDAR
;
A
#
# COMPACT_ATOMS: atom_id res chain seq x y z
N PRO A 1 -7.53 -1.67 16.06
CA PRO A 1 -6.62 -2.71 15.52
C PRO A 1 -5.17 -2.31 15.83
N SER A 2 -4.30 -3.28 16.07
CA SER A 2 -2.88 -3.04 16.38
C SER A 2 -2.06 -2.87 15.10
N LEU A 3 -2.51 -3.45 13.98
CA LEU A 3 -1.95 -3.24 12.64
C LEU A 3 -3.08 -3.07 11.62
N VAL A 4 -3.01 -2.04 10.78
CA VAL A 4 -3.88 -1.86 9.62
C VAL A 4 -3.06 -2.06 8.35
N VAL A 5 -3.53 -2.92 7.47
CA VAL A 5 -2.87 -3.30 6.22
C VAL A 5 -3.73 -2.86 5.04
N PHE A 6 -3.11 -2.27 4.03
CA PHE A 6 -3.77 -1.91 2.77
C PHE A 6 -3.15 -2.68 1.61
N ASP A 7 -3.96 -3.11 0.64
CA ASP A 7 -3.45 -3.33 -0.72
C ASP A 7 -3.11 -1.97 -1.38
N LEU A 8 -2.55 -1.99 -2.58
CA LEU A 8 -2.16 -0.79 -3.32
C LEU A 8 -3.11 -0.52 -4.48
N ASP A 9 -3.15 -1.45 -5.43
CA ASP A 9 -3.88 -1.33 -6.68
C ASP A 9 -5.38 -1.38 -6.39
N ASN A 10 -6.15 -0.42 -6.90
CA ASN A 10 -7.59 -0.24 -6.61
C ASN A 10 -7.96 -0.10 -5.11
N THR A 11 -6.97 0.07 -4.22
CA THR A 11 -7.19 0.35 -2.80
C THR A 11 -6.70 1.76 -2.44
N LEU A 12 -5.44 2.08 -2.73
CA LEU A 12 -4.89 3.42 -2.53
C LEU A 12 -4.93 4.25 -3.81
N TRP A 13 -4.69 3.62 -4.97
CA TRP A 13 -4.62 4.32 -6.24
C TRP A 13 -5.26 3.56 -7.39
N THR A 14 -5.39 4.28 -8.51
CA THR A 14 -5.87 3.76 -9.78
C THR A 14 -5.11 4.45 -10.93
N PRO A 15 -4.91 3.79 -12.09
CA PRO A 15 -5.22 2.40 -12.39
C PRO A 15 -4.27 1.42 -11.70
N GLU A 16 -4.55 0.12 -11.83
CA GLU A 16 -3.62 -0.94 -11.40
C GLU A 16 -2.34 -0.90 -12.25
N LEU A 17 -1.18 -1.18 -11.65
CA LEU A 17 0.11 -0.98 -12.33
C LEU A 17 0.27 -1.83 -13.61
N TYR A 18 -0.35 -3.00 -13.69
CA TYR A 18 -0.29 -3.85 -14.89
C TYR A 18 -0.97 -3.23 -16.12
N GLN A 19 -1.86 -2.25 -15.90
CA GLN A 19 -2.59 -1.56 -16.96
C GLN A 19 -1.70 -0.55 -17.70
N LEU A 20 -0.57 -0.14 -17.10
CA LEU A 20 0.37 0.86 -17.64
C LEU A 20 1.37 0.26 -18.65
N ARG A 21 0.85 -0.53 -19.61
CA ARG A 21 1.67 -1.29 -20.58
C ARG A 21 2.53 -0.38 -21.47
N SER A 22 2.03 0.79 -21.85
CA SER A 22 2.75 1.74 -22.70
C SER A 22 3.99 2.32 -22.00
N ILE A 23 3.90 2.56 -20.69
CA ILE A 23 5.02 3.04 -19.86
C ILE A 23 6.08 1.94 -19.75
N ALA A 24 5.65 0.70 -19.48
CA ALA A 24 6.53 -0.44 -19.42
C ALA A 24 7.30 -0.66 -20.73
N GLN A 25 6.61 -0.58 -21.88
CA GLN A 25 7.23 -0.75 -23.20
C GLN A 25 8.29 0.32 -23.52
N LYS A 26 8.17 1.50 -22.92
CA LYS A 26 9.14 2.59 -23.06
C LYS A 26 10.28 2.52 -22.04
N ASN A 27 10.28 1.51 -21.16
CA ASN A 27 11.20 1.39 -20.02
C ASN A 27 11.20 2.63 -19.13
N GLN A 28 10.02 3.20 -18.90
CA GLN A 28 9.82 4.37 -18.04
C GLN A 28 9.19 3.97 -16.70
N PHE A 29 9.27 4.85 -15.72
CA PHE A 29 8.52 4.74 -14.47
C PHE A 29 7.24 5.58 -14.57
N PRO A 30 6.12 5.13 -13.98
CA PRO A 30 4.90 5.92 -13.93
C PRO A 30 5.07 7.14 -13.03
N VAL A 31 4.41 8.24 -13.39
CA VAL A 31 4.45 9.49 -12.63
C VAL A 31 3.16 9.65 -11.84
N ALA A 32 3.29 9.89 -10.53
CA ALA A 32 2.19 10.22 -9.65
C ALA A 32 1.43 11.46 -10.14
N HIS A 33 0.11 11.46 -9.95
CA HIS A 33 -0.83 12.49 -10.41
C HIS A 33 -1.00 12.61 -11.94
N GLN A 34 -0.16 11.94 -12.73
CA GLN A 34 -0.25 11.87 -14.19
C GLN A 34 -0.76 10.50 -14.64
N ASP A 35 0.05 9.46 -14.43
CA ASP A 35 -0.22 8.09 -14.88
C ASP A 35 -0.98 7.28 -13.84
N VAL A 36 -0.70 7.55 -12.56
CA VAL A 36 -1.35 6.93 -11.39
C VAL A 36 -1.88 8.02 -10.47
N LYS A 37 -3.09 7.83 -9.93
CA LYS A 37 -3.74 8.80 -9.04
C LYS A 37 -4.25 8.09 -7.80
N LEU A 38 -4.00 8.66 -6.63
CA LEU A 38 -4.68 8.25 -5.41
C LEU A 38 -6.18 8.41 -5.58
N PHE A 39 -6.96 7.53 -4.94
CA PHE A 39 -8.37 7.81 -4.76
C PHE A 39 -8.53 9.10 -3.95
N PRO A 40 -9.49 9.99 -4.31
CA PRO A 40 -9.60 11.30 -3.68
C PRO A 40 -9.58 11.30 -2.14
N PRO A 41 -10.24 10.36 -1.44
CA PRO A 41 -10.27 10.37 0.03
C PRO A 41 -8.98 9.91 0.72
N VAL A 42 -8.02 9.31 0.02
CA VAL A 42 -6.87 8.65 0.65
C VAL A 42 -6.03 9.63 1.46
N ARG A 43 -5.80 10.83 0.93
CA ARG A 43 -5.03 11.88 1.64
C ARG A 43 -5.75 12.33 2.91
N ASP A 44 -7.06 12.55 2.83
CA ASP A 44 -7.86 12.97 3.99
C ASP A 44 -7.90 11.90 5.07
N ILE A 45 -8.03 10.63 4.68
CA ILE A 45 -8.01 9.49 5.61
C ILE A 45 -6.65 9.39 6.31
N ILE A 46 -5.55 9.49 5.58
CA ILE A 46 -4.21 9.43 6.15
C ILE A 46 -3.96 10.61 7.09
N TYR A 47 -4.40 11.82 6.71
CA TYR A 47 -4.31 12.99 7.58
C TYR A 47 -5.12 12.79 8.88
N GLN A 48 -6.37 12.32 8.77
CA GLN A 48 -7.22 12.04 9.92
C GLN A 48 -6.57 11.02 10.86
N ILE A 49 -6.06 9.90 10.31
CA ILE A 49 -5.36 8.87 11.06
C ILE A 49 -4.16 9.46 11.83
N LYS A 50 -3.34 10.29 11.17
CA LYS A 50 -2.16 10.91 11.81
C LYS A 50 -2.52 11.90 12.91
N SER A 51 -3.71 12.51 12.84
CA SER A 51 -4.17 13.54 13.79
C SER A 51 -5.03 13.01 14.94
N ASP A 52 -5.36 11.72 14.94
CA ASP A 52 -6.35 11.14 15.84
C ASP A 52 -5.69 10.15 16.81
N ASP A 53 -5.69 10.52 18.09
CA ASP A 53 -5.06 9.76 19.18
C ASP A 53 -5.56 8.31 19.29
N ARG A 54 -6.74 8.00 18.74
CA ARG A 54 -7.26 6.62 18.67
C ARG A 54 -6.34 5.69 17.88
N PHE A 55 -5.54 6.23 16.97
CA PHE A 55 -4.59 5.49 16.15
C PHE A 55 -3.13 5.64 16.61
N ALA A 56 -2.86 6.32 17.74
CA ALA A 56 -1.50 6.57 18.23
C ALA A 56 -0.67 5.29 18.42
N ASN A 57 -1.33 4.16 18.74
CA ASN A 57 -0.70 2.86 18.91
C ASN A 57 -0.97 1.89 17.74
N THR A 58 -1.58 2.36 16.65
CA THR A 58 -1.85 1.55 15.47
C THR A 58 -0.68 1.67 14.49
N LYS A 59 -0.12 0.53 14.09
CA LYS A 59 0.85 0.48 13.00
C LYS A 59 0.12 0.36 11.66
N PHE A 60 0.77 0.82 10.59
CA PHE A 60 0.22 0.79 9.24
C PHE A 60 1.17 0.07 8.28
N ALA A 61 0.63 -0.73 7.37
CA ALA A 61 1.42 -1.45 6.39
C ALA A 61 0.74 -1.52 5.01
N VAL A 62 1.54 -1.84 4.00
CA VAL A 62 1.04 -2.26 2.68
C VAL A 62 1.38 -3.73 2.42
N ALA A 63 0.47 -4.44 1.76
CA ALA A 63 0.66 -5.80 1.27
C ALA A 63 0.18 -5.89 -0.17
N SER A 64 1.07 -5.89 -1.18
CA SER A 64 0.71 -5.88 -2.59
C SER A 64 1.36 -7.00 -3.39
N ARG A 65 0.56 -7.63 -4.26
CA ARG A 65 0.99 -8.73 -5.14
C ARG A 65 1.53 -8.25 -6.49
N THR A 66 1.70 -6.94 -6.67
CA THR A 66 2.11 -6.39 -7.96
C THR A 66 3.46 -6.95 -8.43
N LYS A 67 3.60 -7.13 -9.74
CA LYS A 67 4.87 -7.50 -10.37
C LYS A 67 5.78 -6.29 -10.57
N SER A 68 5.21 -5.08 -10.58
CA SER A 68 5.94 -3.84 -10.75
C SER A 68 6.42 -3.31 -9.39
N VAL A 69 7.24 -4.10 -8.69
CA VAL A 69 7.68 -3.83 -7.31
C VAL A 69 8.37 -2.48 -7.19
N ASP A 70 9.33 -2.19 -8.08
CA ASP A 70 10.07 -0.93 -8.06
C ASP A 70 9.16 0.28 -8.32
N TRP A 71 8.18 0.15 -9.22
CA TRP A 71 7.20 1.21 -9.49
C TRP A 71 6.31 1.47 -8.28
N ALA A 72 5.90 0.42 -7.55
CA ALA A 72 5.07 0.59 -6.37
C ALA A 72 5.82 1.34 -5.26
N HIS A 73 7.10 1.02 -5.04
CA HIS A 73 7.93 1.77 -4.10
C HIS A 73 8.12 3.22 -4.54
N ASP A 74 8.49 3.45 -5.80
CA ASP A 74 8.70 4.79 -6.35
C ASP A 74 7.42 5.65 -6.29
N LEU A 75 6.24 5.08 -6.57
CA LEU A 75 4.96 5.79 -6.43
C LEU A 75 4.62 6.11 -4.98
N LEU A 76 4.93 5.23 -4.01
CA LEU A 76 4.76 5.54 -2.59
C LEU A 76 5.62 6.73 -2.15
N ASP A 77 6.83 6.85 -2.71
CA ASP A 77 7.71 8.01 -2.49
C ASP A 77 7.14 9.27 -3.15
N GLN A 78 6.74 9.20 -4.43
CA GLN A 78 6.15 10.34 -5.16
C GLN A 78 4.84 10.85 -4.52
N PHE A 79 4.05 9.96 -3.90
CA PHE A 79 2.84 10.35 -3.17
C PHE A 79 3.08 10.79 -1.72
N GLU A 80 4.32 10.78 -1.25
CA GLU A 80 4.70 11.10 0.13
C GLU A 80 4.03 10.17 1.17
N LEU A 81 3.82 8.90 0.79
CA LEU A 81 3.19 7.88 1.63
C LEU A 81 4.18 6.88 2.22
N ARG A 82 5.42 6.83 1.73
CA ARG A 82 6.42 5.89 2.22
C ARG A 82 6.58 5.91 3.74
N ASP A 83 6.75 7.09 4.31
CA ASP A 83 6.97 7.28 5.75
C ASP A 83 5.72 7.07 6.60
N PHE A 84 4.54 6.99 5.99
CA PHE A 84 3.31 6.64 6.71
C PHE A 84 3.25 5.14 7.05
N PHE A 85 3.81 4.29 6.18
CA PHE A 85 3.77 2.84 6.37
C PHE A 85 4.98 2.35 7.14
N HIS A 86 4.73 1.68 8.26
CA HIS A 86 5.75 1.07 9.10
C HIS A 86 6.36 -0.17 8.45
N TYR A 87 5.57 -0.88 7.63
CA TYR A 87 5.99 -2.08 6.91
C TYR A 87 5.45 -2.06 5.48
N ALA A 88 6.20 -2.64 4.55
CA ALA A 88 5.77 -2.77 3.16
C ALA A 88 6.17 -4.14 2.62
N GLU A 89 5.18 -5.01 2.45
CA GLU A 89 5.34 -6.29 1.76
C GLU A 89 4.84 -6.11 0.32
N ILE A 90 5.76 -5.95 -0.63
CA ILE A 90 5.41 -5.74 -2.04
C ILE A 90 6.19 -6.75 -2.88
N PHE A 91 5.54 -7.85 -3.26
CA PHE A 91 6.14 -8.86 -4.14
C PHE A 91 5.06 -9.76 -4.75
N PRO A 92 5.34 -10.38 -5.92
CA PRO A 92 4.43 -11.37 -6.48
C PRO A 92 4.27 -12.58 -5.56
N GLY A 93 3.04 -12.98 -5.27
CA GLY A 93 2.78 -14.12 -4.40
C GLY A 93 1.33 -14.16 -3.92
N ASP A 94 1.08 -14.85 -2.80
CA ASP A 94 -0.22 -14.84 -2.13
C ASP A 94 -0.21 -13.96 -0.88
N LYS A 95 -1.39 -13.47 -0.47
CA LYS A 95 -1.53 -12.63 0.72
C LYS A 95 -1.18 -13.37 2.01
N LYS A 96 -1.25 -14.71 2.06
CA LYS A 96 -0.87 -15.47 3.26
C LYS A 96 0.61 -15.27 3.57
N SER A 97 1.45 -15.33 2.54
CA SER A 97 2.90 -15.12 2.65
C SER A 97 3.21 -13.70 3.13
N HIS A 98 2.56 -12.69 2.55
CA HIS A 98 2.69 -11.29 2.99
C HIS A 98 2.29 -11.12 4.46
N PHE A 99 1.15 -11.66 4.87
CA PHE A 99 0.67 -11.54 6.24
C PHE A 99 1.51 -12.33 7.24
N ASN A 100 2.07 -13.48 6.87
CA ASN A 100 3.02 -14.20 7.71
C ASN A 100 4.28 -13.37 7.97
N ASN A 101 4.82 -12.71 6.94
CA ASN A 101 5.95 -11.80 7.08
C ASN A 101 5.58 -10.61 7.96
N LEU A 102 4.45 -9.94 7.69
CA LEU A 102 3.94 -8.83 8.51
C LEU A 102 3.79 -9.22 9.98
N LYS A 103 3.20 -10.38 10.27
CA LYS A 103 3.11 -10.92 11.64
C LYS A 103 4.50 -11.07 12.26
N SER A 104 5.44 -11.68 11.53
CA SER A 104 6.81 -11.90 12.02
C SER A 104 7.55 -10.60 12.33
N VAL A 105 7.47 -9.59 11.46
CA VAL A 105 8.21 -8.33 11.64
C VAL A 105 7.52 -7.36 12.59
N SER A 106 6.19 -7.39 12.66
CA SER A 106 5.42 -6.47 13.50
C SER A 106 5.18 -6.97 14.92
N GLY A 107 5.21 -8.29 15.12
CA GLY A 107 4.83 -8.97 16.36
C GLY A 107 3.32 -8.98 16.63
N VAL A 108 2.48 -8.54 15.69
CA VAL A 108 1.03 -8.42 15.85
C VAL A 108 0.34 -9.71 15.39
N ASP A 109 -0.60 -10.24 16.18
CA ASP A 109 -1.37 -11.42 15.80
C ASP A 109 -2.47 -11.11 14.77
N PHE A 110 -2.83 -12.08 13.93
CA PHE A 110 -3.80 -11.87 12.84
C PHE A 110 -5.15 -11.33 13.29
N HIS A 111 -5.63 -11.72 14.48
CA HIS A 111 -6.92 -11.26 15.01
C HIS A 111 -6.90 -9.78 15.44
N GLU A 112 -5.72 -9.17 15.55
CA GLU A 112 -5.54 -7.75 15.83
C GLU A 112 -5.27 -6.92 14.56
N MET A 113 -5.17 -7.59 13.40
CA MET A 113 -4.97 -6.95 12.11
C MET A 113 -6.30 -6.59 11.44
N LEU A 114 -6.36 -5.42 10.81
CA LEU A 114 -7.45 -5.04 9.90
C LEU A 114 -6.88 -4.90 8.49
N PHE A 115 -7.55 -5.46 7.50
CA PHE A 115 -7.08 -5.50 6.12
C PHE A 115 -8.11 -4.90 5.16
N PHE A 116 -7.64 -4.01 4.28
CA PHE A 116 -8.42 -3.43 3.18
C PHE A 116 -7.81 -3.85 1.84
N ASP A 117 -8.63 -4.49 1.00
CA ASP A 117 -8.27 -4.97 -0.33
C ASP A 117 -9.50 -4.86 -1.24
N ASP A 118 -9.30 -4.51 -2.51
CA ASP A 118 -10.37 -4.48 -3.52
C ASP A 118 -10.71 -5.90 -4.02
N ALA A 119 -9.73 -6.79 -4.00
CA ALA A 119 -9.85 -8.13 -4.52
C ALA A 119 -10.75 -8.99 -3.62
N ARG A 120 -11.71 -9.68 -4.25
CA ARG A 120 -12.55 -10.70 -3.60
C ARG A 120 -11.80 -12.00 -3.32
#